data_AF-A0A4Q1KNB3-F1
#
_entry.id   AF-A0A4Q1KNB3-F1
#
_cell.length_a   1.000
_cell.length_b   1.000
_cell.length_c   1.000
_cell.angle_alpha   90.00
_cell.angle_beta   90.00
_cell.angle_gamma   90.00
#
_symmetry.space_group_name_H-M   'P 1'
#
loop_
_entity.id
_entity.type
_entity.pdbx_description
1 polymer ?
#
loop_
_entity_poly.entity_id
_entity_poly.type
_entity_poly.pdbx_seq_one_letter_code
_entity_poly.pdbx_strand_id
1 'polypeptide(L)'
;MRKTLIIITMSLSYVLIFCSEKKTESKKEIIKIETPEYVKMNKNSKLTDSLLNVAISKGDEKVYNTVAGNFILDANYEGLLYYSLMMANKYNSPEAHYHIFLILSNPNNGQPFEQLDDKTKNLALYHLVKSDELGYESAKYSIKEVFGNDEVNQKSDFYLKKYNN
;
A
#
# COMPACT_ATOMS: atom_id res chain seq x y z
N MET A 1 14.33 62.80 38.84
CA MET A 1 13.30 62.39 37.86
C MET A 1 13.58 63.05 36.51
N ARG A 2 14.12 62.29 35.52
CA ARG A 2 14.08 62.54 34.04
C ARG A 2 15.20 61.89 33.20
N LYS A 3 16.08 61.05 33.75
CA LYS A 3 17.19 60.46 32.95
C LYS A 3 17.10 58.94 32.69
N THR A 4 16.38 58.17 33.51
CA THR A 4 16.24 56.71 33.31
C THR A 4 15.08 56.31 32.39
N LEU A 5 14.15 57.22 32.10
CA LEU A 5 12.98 56.95 31.24
C LEU A 5 13.25 57.15 29.74
N ILE A 6 14.38 57.78 29.35
CA ILE A 6 14.73 58.02 27.94
C ILE A 6 15.55 56.86 27.35
N ILE A 7 16.21 56.06 28.18
CA ILE A 7 17.07 54.96 27.71
C ILE A 7 16.23 53.74 27.29
N ILE A 8 15.06 53.53 27.89
CA ILE A 8 14.18 52.39 27.54
C ILE A 8 13.39 52.65 26.24
N THR A 9 13.16 53.91 25.86
CA THR A 9 12.50 54.23 24.58
C THR A 9 13.45 54.24 23.39
N MET A 10 14.78 54.23 23.62
CA MET A 10 15.79 54.24 22.56
C MET A 10 16.39 52.86 22.23
N SER A 11 15.90 51.80 22.87
CA SER A 11 16.28 50.41 22.58
C SER A 11 15.17 49.57 21.96
N LEU A 12 13.93 50.09 21.88
CA LEU A 12 12.79 49.39 21.26
C LEU A 12 12.59 49.71 19.77
N SER A 13 13.32 50.69 19.22
CA SER A 13 13.20 51.12 17.82
C SER A 13 14.24 50.52 16.87
N TYR A 14 15.15 49.65 17.35
CA TYR A 14 16.21 49.07 16.52
C TYR A 14 15.90 47.66 15.96
N VAL A 15 14.76 47.07 16.28
CA VAL A 15 14.39 45.72 15.80
C VAL A 15 13.56 45.73 14.51
N LEU A 16 13.14 46.89 14.00
CA LEU A 16 12.23 46.97 12.84
C LEU A 16 12.90 47.29 11.49
N ILE A 17 14.22 47.27 11.35
CA ILE A 17 14.90 47.55 10.06
C ILE A 17 15.97 46.49 9.71
N PHE A 18 15.66 45.22 9.91
CA PHE A 18 16.38 44.11 9.24
C PHE A 18 15.42 43.04 8.72
N CYS A 19 14.35 43.50 8.08
CA CYS A 19 13.53 42.70 7.17
C CYS A 19 13.49 43.41 5.82
N SER A 20 14.65 43.49 5.16
CA SER A 20 14.69 43.61 3.71
C SER A 20 14.84 42.19 3.15
N GLU A 21 13.75 41.69 2.57
CA GLU A 21 13.74 40.46 1.78
C GLU A 21 14.86 40.55 0.72
N LYS A 22 15.94 39.80 0.91
CA LYS A 22 16.75 39.39 -0.22
C LYS A 22 15.88 38.43 -1.03
N LYS A 23 15.25 38.95 -2.09
CA LYS A 23 14.73 38.13 -3.19
C LYS A 23 15.92 37.42 -3.82
N THR A 24 16.24 36.26 -3.29
CA THR A 24 17.04 35.27 -4.00
C THR A 24 16.10 34.71 -5.06
N GLU A 25 16.21 35.19 -6.30
CA GLU A 25 15.69 34.46 -7.45
C GLU A 25 16.39 33.11 -7.48
N SER A 26 15.76 32.08 -6.91
CA SER A 26 16.12 30.72 -7.28
C SER A 26 15.73 30.57 -8.73
N LYS A 27 16.73 30.47 -9.61
CA LYS A 27 16.51 29.85 -10.91
C LYS A 27 15.87 28.49 -10.63
N LYS A 28 14.58 28.36 -10.90
CA LYS A 28 13.94 27.06 -11.05
C LYS A 28 14.64 26.40 -12.23
N GLU A 29 15.71 25.66 -11.97
CA GLU A 29 16.04 24.54 -12.81
C GLU A 29 14.78 23.67 -12.82
N ILE A 30 14.15 23.60 -14.00
CA ILE A 30 13.14 22.60 -14.26
C ILE A 30 13.88 21.28 -14.17
N ILE A 31 13.94 20.71 -12.97
CA ILE A 31 14.25 19.30 -12.79
C ILE A 31 13.21 18.61 -13.67
N LYS A 32 13.65 18.01 -14.78
CA LYS A 32 12.84 17.06 -15.51
C LYS A 32 12.63 15.91 -14.54
N ILE A 33 11.55 15.97 -13.76
CA ILE A 33 11.09 14.85 -12.96
C ILE A 33 10.71 13.81 -14.00
N GLU A 34 11.61 12.86 -14.25
CA GLU A 34 11.27 11.72 -15.07
C GLU A 34 10.05 11.07 -14.41
N THR A 35 8.91 11.14 -15.10
CA THR A 35 7.70 10.41 -14.67
C THR A 35 8.13 9.00 -14.27
N PRO A 36 7.89 8.60 -13.01
CA PRO A 36 8.29 7.29 -12.53
C PRO A 36 7.75 6.20 -13.46
N GLU A 37 8.51 5.13 -13.62
CA GLU A 37 8.19 4.06 -14.57
C GLU A 37 6.76 3.51 -14.38
N TYR A 38 6.30 3.41 -13.13
CA TYR A 38 4.93 3.01 -12.79
C TYR A 38 3.85 3.98 -13.32
N VAL A 39 4.13 5.29 -13.39
CA VAL A 39 3.19 6.30 -13.94
C VAL A 39 3.09 6.19 -15.46
N LYS A 40 4.16 5.76 -16.15
CA LYS A 40 4.14 5.53 -17.61
C LYS A 40 3.36 4.26 -17.98
N MET A 41 3.31 3.26 -17.09
CA MET A 41 2.60 2.00 -17.33
C MET A 41 1.08 2.16 -17.38
N ASN A 42 0.50 3.04 -16.54
CA ASN A 42 -0.95 3.25 -16.43
C ASN A 42 -1.65 3.55 -17.79
N LYS A 43 -0.93 4.06 -18.80
CA LYS A 43 -1.51 4.43 -20.11
C LYS A 43 -1.35 3.39 -21.23
N ASN A 44 -0.65 2.27 -21.03
CA ASN A 44 -0.37 1.30 -22.11
C ASN A 44 -0.77 -0.13 -21.75
N SER A 45 -2.00 -0.53 -22.12
CA SER A 45 -2.54 -1.88 -21.89
C SER A 45 -1.64 -3.00 -22.41
N LYS A 46 -0.97 -2.82 -23.56
CA LYS A 46 -0.07 -3.84 -24.13
C LYS A 46 1.16 -4.11 -23.26
N LEU A 47 1.67 -3.08 -22.58
CA LEU A 47 2.81 -3.24 -21.68
C LEU A 47 2.38 -4.00 -20.42
N THR A 48 1.23 -3.64 -19.85
CA THR A 48 0.61 -4.35 -18.71
C THR A 48 0.39 -5.82 -19.03
N ASP A 49 -0.19 -6.14 -20.18
CA ASP A 49 -0.42 -7.53 -20.62
C ASP A 49 0.90 -8.31 -20.78
N SER A 50 1.93 -7.69 -21.35
CA SER A 50 3.24 -8.31 -21.50
C SER A 50 3.90 -8.61 -20.14
N LEU A 51 3.81 -7.69 -19.19
CA LEU A 51 4.38 -7.86 -17.85
C LEU A 51 3.61 -8.93 -17.06
N LEU A 52 2.28 -8.95 -17.17
CA LEU A 52 1.45 -10.01 -16.58
C LEU A 52 1.82 -11.37 -17.12
N ASN A 53 1.99 -11.50 -18.44
CA ASN A 53 2.44 -12.75 -19.04
C ASN A 53 3.80 -13.20 -18.51
N VAL A 54 4.73 -12.27 -18.26
CA VAL A 54 6.02 -12.59 -17.63
C VAL A 54 5.82 -13.06 -16.20
N ALA A 55 5.07 -12.31 -15.38
CA ALA A 55 4.78 -12.67 -14.00
C ALA A 55 4.15 -14.07 -13.88
N ILE A 56 3.06 -14.35 -14.61
CA ILE A 56 2.32 -15.61 -14.52
C ILE A 56 3.02 -16.81 -15.18
N SER A 57 3.96 -16.57 -16.11
CA SER A 57 4.72 -17.64 -16.77
C SER A 57 5.97 -18.03 -15.99
N LYS A 58 6.60 -17.08 -15.29
CA LYS A 58 7.86 -17.30 -14.57
C LYS A 58 7.74 -17.27 -13.05
N GLY A 59 6.63 -16.81 -12.50
CA GLY A 59 6.49 -16.57 -11.06
C GLY A 59 7.31 -15.36 -10.59
N ASP A 60 7.51 -14.38 -11.46
CA ASP A 60 8.29 -13.18 -11.13
C ASP A 60 7.48 -12.24 -10.23
N GLU A 61 7.71 -12.34 -8.92
CA GLU A 61 6.98 -11.58 -7.90
C GLU A 61 7.20 -10.08 -8.02
N LYS A 62 8.39 -9.64 -8.44
CA LYS A 62 8.69 -8.20 -8.58
C LYS A 62 7.90 -7.61 -9.74
N VAL A 63 7.81 -8.33 -10.85
CA VAL A 63 6.99 -7.93 -12.00
C VAL A 63 5.50 -7.96 -11.62
N TYR A 64 5.06 -9.00 -10.90
CA TYR A 64 3.70 -9.07 -10.38
C TYR A 64 3.35 -7.85 -9.51
N ASN A 65 4.19 -7.51 -8.52
CA ASN A 65 3.99 -6.37 -7.63
C ASN A 65 3.83 -5.05 -8.42
N THR A 66 4.72 -4.84 -9.40
CA THR A 66 4.69 -3.64 -10.25
C THR A 66 3.35 -3.49 -10.96
N VAL A 67 2.80 -4.59 -11.47
CA VAL A 67 1.51 -4.55 -12.17
C VAL A 67 0.34 -4.50 -11.19
N ALA A 68 0.43 -5.19 -10.04
CA ALA A 68 -0.58 -5.16 -8.99
C ALA A 68 -0.86 -3.73 -8.51
N GLY A 69 0.19 -2.91 -8.38
CA GLY A 69 0.07 -1.49 -8.08
C GLY A 69 -0.83 -0.73 -9.06
N ASN A 70 -0.75 -1.03 -10.37
CA ASN A 70 -1.62 -0.39 -11.37
C ASN A 70 -3.09 -0.78 -11.19
N PHE A 71 -3.37 -2.07 -10.96
CA PHE A 71 -4.74 -2.51 -10.68
C PHE A 71 -5.33 -1.83 -9.44
N ILE A 72 -4.53 -1.68 -8.38
CA ILE A 72 -4.95 -0.99 -7.15
C ILE A 72 -5.25 0.48 -7.43
N LEU A 73 -4.38 1.18 -8.17
CA LEU A 73 -4.56 2.59 -8.52
C LEU A 73 -5.79 2.82 -9.42
N ASP A 74 -6.08 1.88 -10.31
CA ASP A 74 -7.24 1.92 -11.21
C ASP A 74 -8.52 1.37 -10.54
N ALA A 75 -8.46 0.98 -9.26
CA ALA A 75 -9.54 0.30 -8.52
C ALA A 75 -10.08 -0.97 -9.22
N ASN A 76 -9.28 -1.61 -10.07
CA ASN A 76 -9.62 -2.83 -10.78
C ASN A 76 -9.27 -4.07 -9.95
N TYR A 77 -10.01 -4.26 -8.85
CA TYR A 77 -9.79 -5.36 -7.91
C TYR A 77 -10.18 -6.73 -8.49
N GLU A 78 -11.13 -6.80 -9.42
CA GLU A 78 -11.49 -8.06 -10.09
C GLU A 78 -10.33 -8.58 -10.95
N GLY A 79 -9.71 -7.71 -11.75
CA GLY A 79 -8.51 -8.04 -12.52
C GLY A 79 -7.35 -8.45 -11.61
N LEU A 80 -7.12 -7.70 -10.53
CA LEU A 80 -6.11 -8.06 -9.55
C LEU A 80 -6.37 -9.44 -8.92
N LEU A 81 -7.61 -9.74 -8.56
CA LEU A 81 -7.98 -11.02 -7.95
C LEU A 81 -7.62 -12.20 -8.87
N TYR A 82 -7.96 -12.09 -10.17
CA TYR A 82 -7.67 -13.13 -11.15
C TYR A 82 -6.17 -13.47 -11.19
N TYR A 83 -5.30 -12.46 -11.34
CA TYR A 83 -3.86 -12.69 -11.41
C TYR A 83 -3.25 -13.09 -10.07
N SER A 84 -3.80 -12.59 -8.96
CA SER A 84 -3.36 -12.97 -7.62
C SER A 84 -3.63 -14.45 -7.35
N LEU A 85 -4.80 -14.96 -7.75
CA LEU A 85 -5.12 -16.39 -7.68
C LEU A 85 -4.14 -17.23 -8.49
N MET A 86 -3.78 -16.81 -9.71
CA MET A 86 -2.79 -17.53 -10.52
C MET A 86 -1.42 -17.58 -9.84
N MET A 87 -0.95 -16.45 -9.30
CA MET A 87 0.35 -16.36 -8.64
C MET A 87 0.40 -17.14 -7.32
N ALA A 88 -0.65 -17.04 -6.50
CA ALA A 88 -0.79 -17.81 -5.28
C ALA A 88 -0.83 -19.32 -5.56
N ASN A 89 -1.67 -19.76 -6.50
CA ASN A 89 -1.85 -21.20 -6.75
C ASN A 89 -0.65 -21.86 -7.43
N LYS A 90 0.01 -21.16 -8.37
CA LYS A 90 1.09 -21.74 -9.17
C LYS A 90 2.46 -21.61 -8.52
N TYR A 91 2.70 -20.51 -7.82
CA TYR A 91 4.01 -20.15 -7.27
C TYR A 91 4.02 -19.98 -5.76
N ASN A 92 2.86 -20.09 -5.10
CA ASN A 92 2.74 -19.88 -3.67
C ASN A 92 3.29 -18.50 -3.26
N SER A 93 2.96 -17.48 -4.06
CA SER A 93 3.50 -16.14 -3.88
C SER A 93 2.94 -15.47 -2.62
N PRO A 94 3.78 -15.06 -1.65
CA PRO A 94 3.32 -14.54 -0.36
C PRO A 94 2.46 -13.29 -0.52
N GLU A 95 2.89 -12.37 -1.39
CA GLU A 95 2.19 -11.13 -1.67
C GLU A 95 0.86 -11.35 -2.41
N ALA A 96 0.82 -12.30 -3.35
CA ALA A 96 -0.42 -12.62 -4.05
C ALA A 96 -1.47 -13.22 -3.11
N HIS A 97 -1.05 -14.06 -2.16
CA HIS A 97 -1.93 -14.52 -1.07
C HIS A 97 -2.48 -13.32 -0.29
N TYR A 98 -1.65 -12.34 0.06
CA TYR A 98 -2.12 -11.14 0.78
C TYR A 98 -3.13 -10.31 -0.03
N HIS A 99 -2.88 -10.08 -1.32
CA HIS A 99 -3.81 -9.34 -2.17
C HIS A 99 -5.18 -10.02 -2.28
N ILE A 100 -5.24 -11.35 -2.33
CA ILE A 100 -6.52 -12.08 -2.32
C ILE A 100 -7.28 -11.78 -1.01
N PHE A 101 -6.61 -11.86 0.14
CA PHE A 101 -7.21 -11.51 1.43
C PHE A 101 -7.77 -10.09 1.42
N LEU A 102 -6.97 -9.10 1.00
CA LEU A 102 -7.40 -7.70 0.97
C LEU A 102 -8.65 -7.49 0.10
N ILE A 103 -8.68 -8.12 -1.08
CA ILE A 103 -9.81 -7.97 -2.01
C ILE A 103 -11.07 -8.62 -1.44
N LEU A 104 -10.96 -9.83 -0.89
CA LEU A 104 -12.11 -10.53 -0.30
C LEU A 104 -12.62 -9.85 0.97
N SER A 105 -11.74 -9.14 1.69
CA SER A 105 -12.06 -8.46 2.95
C SER A 105 -12.39 -6.97 2.78
N ASN A 106 -12.44 -6.46 1.54
CA ASN A 106 -12.61 -5.04 1.27
C ASN A 106 -14.06 -4.59 1.60
N PRO A 107 -14.26 -3.70 2.58
CA PRO A 107 -15.60 -3.23 2.95
C PRO A 107 -16.29 -2.43 1.86
N ASN A 108 -15.53 -1.89 0.89
CA ASN A 108 -16.10 -1.20 -0.28
C ASN A 108 -16.91 -2.15 -1.19
N ASN A 109 -16.78 -3.47 -1.00
CA ASN A 109 -17.60 -4.47 -1.67
C ASN A 109 -19.00 -4.62 -1.03
N GLY A 110 -19.34 -3.80 -0.03
CA GLY A 110 -20.69 -3.65 0.52
C GLY A 110 -20.93 -4.35 1.85
N GLN A 111 -19.95 -5.09 2.38
CA GLN A 111 -20.05 -5.76 3.69
C GLN A 111 -18.71 -5.69 4.45
N PRO A 112 -18.71 -5.34 5.75
CA PRO A 112 -17.55 -5.51 6.63
C PRO A 112 -17.07 -6.97 6.69
N PHE A 113 -15.78 -7.17 6.97
CA PHE A 113 -15.17 -8.51 7.07
C PHE A 113 -15.93 -9.45 8.02
N GLU A 114 -16.40 -8.93 9.15
CA GLU A 114 -17.14 -9.68 10.17
C GLU A 114 -18.49 -10.20 9.64
N GLN A 115 -19.06 -9.53 8.63
CA GLN A 115 -20.35 -9.86 8.03
C GLN A 115 -20.24 -10.76 6.79
N LEU A 116 -19.03 -11.10 6.34
CA LEU A 116 -18.84 -12.08 5.26
C LEU A 116 -19.40 -13.45 5.68
N ASP A 117 -19.96 -14.17 4.72
CA ASP A 117 -20.36 -15.55 4.91
C ASP A 117 -19.15 -16.42 5.28
N ASP A 118 -19.41 -17.54 5.98
CA ASP A 118 -18.35 -18.37 6.53
C ASP A 118 -17.39 -18.91 5.46
N LYS A 119 -17.85 -19.18 4.23
CA LYS A 119 -16.97 -19.71 3.18
C LYS A 119 -16.04 -18.62 2.68
N THR A 120 -16.57 -17.46 2.31
CA THR A 120 -15.77 -16.33 1.84
C THR A 120 -14.77 -15.88 2.91
N LYS A 121 -15.23 -15.82 4.17
CA LYS A 121 -14.38 -15.48 5.32
C LYS A 121 -13.25 -16.49 5.50
N ASN A 122 -13.54 -17.79 5.47
CA ASN A 122 -12.49 -18.82 5.60
C ASN A 122 -11.52 -18.81 4.42
N LEU A 123 -11.97 -18.52 3.20
CA LEU A 123 -11.07 -18.35 2.06
C LEU A 123 -10.14 -17.15 2.25
N ALA A 124 -10.67 -16.00 2.68
CA ALA A 124 -9.88 -14.82 2.99
C ALA A 124 -8.85 -15.09 4.10
N LEU A 125 -9.26 -15.75 5.19
CA LEU A 125 -8.38 -16.12 6.29
C LEU A 125 -7.29 -17.12 5.88
N TYR A 126 -7.63 -18.10 5.03
CA TYR A 126 -6.64 -19.00 4.45
C TYR A 126 -5.53 -18.21 3.76
N HIS A 127 -5.90 -17.27 2.89
CA HIS A 127 -4.95 -16.47 2.13
C HIS A 127 -4.13 -15.53 3.03
N LEU A 128 -4.75 -14.90 4.04
CA LEU A 128 -4.03 -14.07 5.01
C LEU A 128 -2.97 -14.86 5.78
N VAL A 129 -3.38 -15.97 6.41
CA VAL A 129 -2.50 -16.79 7.24
C VAL A 129 -1.42 -17.45 6.38
N LYS A 130 -1.74 -17.87 5.15
CA LYS A 130 -0.74 -18.41 4.23
C LYS A 130 0.31 -17.38 3.86
N SER A 131 -0.09 -16.13 3.63
CA SER A 131 0.84 -15.04 3.34
C SER A 131 1.81 -14.78 4.50
N ASP A 132 1.32 -14.78 5.74
CA ASP A 132 2.12 -14.63 6.95
C ASP A 132 3.09 -15.80 7.17
N GLU A 133 2.61 -17.04 6.99
CA GLU A 133 3.44 -18.25 7.06
C GLU A 133 4.61 -18.23 6.06
N LEU A 134 4.44 -17.53 4.94
CA LEU A 134 5.46 -17.36 3.92
C LEU A 134 6.34 -16.12 4.13
N GLY A 135 6.11 -15.36 5.20
CA GLY A 135 6.97 -14.25 5.63
C GLY A 135 6.65 -12.91 4.98
N TYR A 136 5.45 -12.70 4.43
CA TYR A 136 5.08 -11.39 3.88
C TYR A 136 4.77 -10.40 5.02
N GLU A 137 5.61 -9.37 5.17
CA GLU A 137 5.54 -8.45 6.31
C GLU A 137 4.19 -7.72 6.44
N SER A 138 3.54 -7.36 5.32
CA SER A 138 2.23 -6.69 5.37
C SER A 138 1.16 -7.59 6.00
N ALA A 139 1.24 -8.91 5.82
CA ALA A 139 0.28 -9.85 6.39
C ALA A 139 0.30 -9.83 7.92
N LYS A 140 1.47 -9.65 8.55
CA LYS A 140 1.60 -9.57 10.03
C LYS A 140 0.77 -8.45 10.65
N TYR A 141 0.60 -7.34 9.94
CA TYR A 141 -0.23 -6.23 10.42
C TYR A 141 -1.70 -6.63 10.41
N SER A 142 -2.18 -7.20 9.29
CA SER A 142 -3.56 -7.66 9.17
C SER A 142 -3.88 -8.86 10.06
N ILE A 143 -2.91 -9.72 10.35
CA ILE A 143 -3.05 -10.79 11.36
C ILE A 143 -3.46 -10.19 12.70
N LYS A 144 -2.79 -9.12 13.15
CA LYS A 144 -3.11 -8.46 14.42
C LYS A 144 -4.46 -7.78 14.42
N GLU A 145 -4.87 -7.22 13.27
CA GLU A 145 -6.20 -6.61 13.13
C GLU A 145 -7.31 -7.66 13.18
N VAL A 146 -7.12 -8.80 12.52
CA VAL A 146 -8.13 -9.85 12.39
C VAL A 146 -8.21 -10.75 13.62
N PHE A 147 -7.07 -11.12 14.20
CA PHE A 147 -6.99 -12.07 15.32
C PHE A 147 -6.70 -11.43 16.68
N GLY A 148 -6.41 -10.13 16.70
CA GLY A 148 -5.99 -9.42 17.90
C GLY A 148 -4.50 -9.63 18.22
N ASN A 149 -4.12 -9.35 19.47
CA ASN A 149 -2.73 -9.52 19.93
C ASN A 149 -2.36 -10.97 20.23
N ASP A 150 -3.31 -11.90 20.14
CA ASP A 150 -3.04 -13.32 20.26
C ASP A 150 -2.39 -13.82 18.97
N GLU A 151 -1.34 -14.63 19.06
CA GLU A 151 -0.74 -15.26 17.88
C GLU A 151 -1.79 -16.10 17.13
N VAL A 152 -1.63 -16.22 15.81
CA VAL A 152 -2.53 -17.06 15.01
C VAL A 152 -2.45 -18.50 15.50
N ASN A 153 -3.48 -18.93 16.22
CA ASN A 153 -3.51 -20.26 16.83
C ASN A 153 -3.75 -21.39 15.81
N GLN A 154 -4.05 -21.06 14.55
CA GLN A 154 -4.38 -22.02 13.49
C GLN A 154 -3.56 -21.75 12.23
N LYS A 155 -3.00 -22.80 11.64
CA LYS A 155 -2.29 -22.73 10.35
C LYS A 155 -3.25 -22.52 9.18
N SER A 156 -2.74 -22.05 8.05
CA SER A 156 -3.54 -21.75 6.85
C SER A 156 -4.44 -22.92 6.44
N ASP A 157 -3.94 -24.16 6.49
CA ASP A 157 -4.69 -25.39 6.15
C ASP A 157 -5.98 -25.58 6.96
N PHE A 158 -6.05 -25.07 8.19
CA PHE A 158 -7.28 -25.10 8.98
C PHE A 158 -8.42 -24.36 8.28
N TYR A 159 -8.14 -23.14 7.81
CA TYR A 159 -9.12 -22.29 7.12
C TYR A 159 -9.47 -22.85 5.75
N LEU A 160 -8.50 -23.41 5.03
CA LEU A 160 -8.76 -24.09 3.76
C LEU A 160 -9.71 -25.28 3.94
N LYS A 161 -9.49 -26.08 4.98
CA LYS A 161 -10.41 -27.17 5.33
C LYS A 161 -11.81 -26.66 5.65
N LYS A 162 -11.93 -25.54 6.37
CA LYS A 162 -13.23 -24.93 6.68
C LYS A 162 -13.95 -24.41 5.44
N TYR A 163 -13.23 -23.81 4.49
CA TYR A 163 -13.78 -23.37 3.19
C TYR A 163 -14.34 -24.53 2.36
N ASN A 164 -13.68 -25.69 2.40
CA ASN A 164 -14.04 -26.87 1.59
C ASN A 164 -15.19 -27.72 2.16
N ASN A 165 -15.56 -27.55 3.43
CA ASN A 165 -16.70 -28.26 4.04
C ASN A 165 -18.03 -27.51 3.81
#